data_AF-A0AAJ2PM16-F1
#
_entry.id   AF-A0AAJ2PM16-F1
#
_cell.length_a   1.000
_cell.length_b   1.000
_cell.length_c   1.000
_cell.angle_alpha   90.00
_cell.angle_beta   90.00
_cell.angle_gamma   90.00
#
_symmetry.space_group_name_H-M   'P 1'
#
loop_
_entity.id
_entity.type
_entity.pdbx_description
1 polymer ?
#
loop_
_entity_poly.entity_id
_entity_poly.type
_entity_poly.pdbx_seq_one_letter_code
_entity_poly.pdbx_strand_id
1 'polypeptide(L)'
;MTDLTDLSPPHVPSDPTELGDPLPGGSTDPLGARAPDDPVALADGGQDLRDLRDLRDRMDLRRLVDTYAHALDRRMAELFASLFDEGGELVLVRPAGSGRAPLVLDGRDGWARALAVLEPCRVTTHFVGNHLVRLAGDGATGETYCLAHEIYPADGPDRMRVRSIRYRDTYRRAHGSWLFARRELTIDWTEDRVLRSPSGP
;
A
#
# COMPACT_ATOMS: atom_id res chain seq x y z
N MET A 1 4.54 -6.39 23.50
CA MET A 1 5.29 -5.51 22.58
C MET A 1 5.66 -6.35 21.38
N THR A 2 4.94 -6.22 20.26
CA THR A 2 5.25 -6.99 19.05
C THR A 2 6.39 -6.28 18.35
N ASP A 3 7.60 -6.78 18.57
CA ASP A 3 8.81 -6.26 17.97
C ASP A 3 8.85 -6.62 16.48
N LEU A 4 8.93 -5.59 15.63
CA LEU A 4 9.06 -5.71 14.17
C LEU A 4 10.52 -5.71 13.71
N THR A 5 11.49 -5.66 14.65
CA THR A 5 12.92 -5.59 14.32
C THR A 5 13.55 -6.92 13.91
N ASP A 6 12.80 -8.04 13.95
CA ASP A 6 13.31 -9.37 13.61
C ASP A 6 13.17 -9.69 12.11
N LEU A 7 13.66 -8.79 11.26
CA LEU A 7 13.76 -8.99 9.81
C LEU A 7 15.23 -9.30 9.49
N SER A 8 15.49 -10.56 9.13
CA SER A 8 16.76 -11.00 8.54
C SER A 8 17.14 -10.13 7.33
N PRO A 9 18.45 -10.07 6.95
CA PRO A 9 18.88 -9.36 5.75
C PRO A 9 18.08 -9.81 4.52
N PRO A 10 17.91 -8.93 3.52
CA PRO A 10 17.05 -9.19 2.37
C PRO A 10 17.43 -10.50 1.69
N HIS A 11 16.42 -11.33 1.40
CA HIS A 11 16.58 -12.41 0.43
C HIS A 11 16.86 -11.78 -0.93
N VAL A 12 18.06 -12.00 -1.45
CA VAL A 12 18.38 -11.65 -2.83
C VAL A 12 17.95 -12.85 -3.67
N PRO A 13 16.88 -12.75 -4.48
CA PRO A 13 16.47 -13.86 -5.32
C PRO A 13 17.63 -14.25 -6.22
N SER A 14 18.10 -15.48 -6.04
CA SER A 14 19.25 -16.04 -6.76
C SER A 14 18.81 -16.72 -8.06
N ASP A 15 17.50 -16.86 -8.25
CA ASP A 15 16.88 -17.60 -9.35
C ASP A 15 15.84 -16.70 -10.05
N PRO A 16 15.95 -16.48 -11.37
CA PRO A 16 14.98 -15.70 -12.15
C PRO A 16 13.55 -16.29 -12.15
N THR A 17 13.35 -17.51 -11.65
CA THR A 17 12.03 -18.16 -11.54
C THR A 17 11.20 -17.75 -10.30
N GLU A 18 11.76 -17.04 -9.31
CA GLU A 18 10.99 -16.46 -8.19
C GLU A 18 10.26 -15.15 -8.55
N LEU A 19 10.63 -14.54 -9.68
CA LEU A 19 9.84 -13.51 -10.33
C LEU A 19 8.76 -14.24 -11.12
N GLY A 20 7.51 -14.17 -10.65
CA GLY A 20 6.37 -14.76 -11.36
C GLY A 20 6.39 -14.42 -12.86
N ASP A 21 5.80 -15.31 -13.66
CA ASP A 21 5.91 -15.32 -15.12
C ASP A 21 5.94 -13.92 -15.75
N PRO A 22 6.87 -13.66 -16.69
CA PRO A 22 6.90 -12.40 -17.41
C PRO A 22 5.57 -12.20 -18.12
N LEU A 23 5.01 -10.99 -18.00
CA LEU A 23 3.85 -10.56 -18.77
C LEU A 23 4.12 -10.83 -20.27
N PRO A 24 3.18 -11.44 -21.01
CA PRO A 24 3.39 -11.70 -22.43
C PRO A 24 3.67 -10.39 -23.18
N GLY A 25 4.69 -10.46 -24.04
CA GLY A 25 5.34 -9.32 -24.68
C GLY A 25 4.38 -8.30 -25.29
N GLY A 26 4.59 -7.04 -24.90
CA GLY A 26 3.94 -5.90 -25.53
C GLY A 26 4.32 -5.83 -27.01
N SER A 27 3.30 -5.86 -27.86
CA SER A 27 3.40 -5.47 -29.26
C SER A 27 4.07 -4.10 -29.36
N THR A 28 5.17 -4.03 -30.09
CA THR A 28 5.81 -2.78 -30.49
C THR A 28 5.00 -2.16 -31.60
N ASP A 29 4.03 -1.31 -31.24
CA ASP A 29 3.42 -0.42 -32.22
C ASP A 29 4.17 0.92 -32.16
N PRO A 30 4.92 1.31 -33.20
CA PRO A 30 5.55 2.62 -33.22
C PRO A 30 4.45 3.68 -33.28
N LEU A 31 4.70 4.84 -32.66
CA LEU A 31 3.86 6.03 -32.71
C LEU A 31 3.47 6.38 -34.17
N GLY A 32 2.38 5.79 -34.64
CA GLY A 32 1.73 6.11 -35.90
C GLY A 32 0.90 7.37 -35.70
N ALA A 33 1.27 8.43 -36.42
CA ALA A 33 0.50 9.66 -36.46
C ALA A 33 -0.95 9.35 -36.84
N ARG A 34 -1.89 9.73 -35.96
CA ARG A 34 -3.33 9.62 -36.20
C ARG A 34 -3.70 10.62 -37.29
N ALA A 35 -4.25 10.15 -38.41
CA ALA A 35 -4.83 11.03 -39.43
C ALA A 35 -5.99 11.83 -38.84
N PRO A 36 -6.19 13.11 -39.20
CA PRO A 36 -7.39 13.83 -38.82
C PRO A 36 -8.55 13.32 -39.68
N ASP A 37 -9.73 13.23 -39.08
CA ASP A 37 -11.03 12.89 -39.69
C ASP A 37 -11.47 11.43 -39.67
N ASP A 38 -11.15 10.68 -38.60
CA ASP A 38 -12.07 9.62 -38.17
C ASP A 38 -13.32 10.28 -37.56
N PRO A 39 -14.55 9.95 -38.03
CA PRO A 39 -15.74 10.46 -37.41
C PRO A 39 -15.76 10.00 -35.96
N VAL A 40 -15.96 10.93 -35.03
CA VAL A 40 -16.20 10.63 -33.61
C VAL A 40 -17.42 9.72 -33.58
N ALA A 41 -17.18 8.41 -33.45
CA ALA A 41 -18.24 7.45 -33.21
C ALA A 41 -18.94 7.93 -31.94
N LEU A 42 -20.23 8.27 -32.06
CA LEU A 42 -21.06 8.59 -30.91
C LEU A 42 -20.98 7.39 -29.97
N ALA A 43 -20.33 7.60 -28.83
CA ALA A 43 -20.11 6.54 -27.86
C ALA A 43 -21.44 5.92 -27.43
N ASP A 44 -21.45 4.61 -27.23
CA ASP A 44 -22.58 3.92 -26.59
C ASP A 44 -22.69 4.44 -25.16
N GLY A 45 -23.78 5.16 -24.84
CA GLY A 45 -23.98 5.78 -23.53
C GLY A 45 -23.92 4.80 -22.35
N GLY A 46 -24.09 3.49 -22.60
CA GLY A 46 -23.86 2.45 -21.59
C GLY A 46 -22.38 2.13 -21.31
N GLN A 47 -21.46 2.43 -22.23
CA GLN A 47 -20.01 2.32 -22.04
C GLN A 47 -19.48 3.54 -21.28
N ASP A 48 -19.88 4.75 -21.69
CA ASP A 48 -19.45 6.00 -21.04
C ASP A 48 -19.76 6.02 -19.54
N LEU A 49 -20.95 5.54 -19.14
CA LEU A 49 -21.33 5.45 -17.73
C LEU A 49 -20.50 4.42 -16.94
N ARG A 50 -20.06 3.33 -17.59
CA ARG A 50 -19.16 2.35 -16.98
C ARG A 50 -17.77 2.91 -16.81
N ASP A 51 -17.24 3.59 -17.82
CA ASP A 51 -15.92 4.21 -17.76
C ASP A 51 -15.86 5.31 -16.69
N LEU A 52 -16.92 6.12 -16.57
CA LEU A 52 -17.03 7.12 -15.50
C LEU A 52 -17.07 6.48 -14.11
N ARG A 53 -17.77 5.35 -13.95
CA ARG A 53 -17.79 4.60 -12.69
C ARG A 53 -16.41 4.05 -12.37
N ASP A 54 -15.74 3.43 -13.33
CA ASP A 54 -14.40 2.87 -13.16
C ASP A 54 -13.36 3.94 -12.79
N LEU A 55 -13.42 5.11 -13.43
CA LEU A 55 -12.58 6.25 -13.08
C LEU A 55 -12.84 6.71 -11.64
N ARG A 56 -14.12 6.84 -11.26
CA ARG A 56 -14.50 7.22 -9.90
C ARG A 56 -14.00 6.21 -8.87
N ASP A 57 -14.14 4.93 -9.16
CA ASP A 57 -13.70 3.85 -8.28
C ASP A 57 -12.19 3.82 -8.08
N ARG A 58 -11.43 4.04 -9.16
CA ARG A 58 -9.97 4.18 -9.07
C ARG A 58 -9.55 5.36 -8.21
N MET A 59 -10.25 6.49 -8.32
CA MET A 59 -10.00 7.67 -7.50
C MET A 59 -10.34 7.44 -6.03
N ASP A 60 -11.46 6.77 -5.74
CA ASP A 60 -11.88 6.45 -4.38
C ASP A 60 -10.93 5.46 -3.71
N LEU A 61 -10.50 4.42 -4.44
CA LEU A 61 -9.48 3.48 -3.95
C LEU A 61 -8.12 4.15 -3.74
N ARG A 62 -7.71 5.07 -4.63
CA ARG A 62 -6.51 5.88 -4.41
C ARG A 62 -6.62 6.72 -3.13
N ARG A 63 -7.76 7.37 -2.94
CA ARG A 63 -8.03 8.15 -1.73
C ARG A 63 -8.01 7.28 -0.48
N LEU A 64 -8.54 6.06 -0.55
CA LEU A 64 -8.55 5.10 0.56
C LEU A 64 -7.10 4.79 1.03
N VAL A 65 -6.20 4.46 0.11
CA VAL A 65 -4.80 4.14 0.47
C VAL A 65 -4.02 5.34 0.98
N ASP A 66 -4.27 6.54 0.45
CA ASP A 66 -3.66 7.77 0.95
C ASP A 66 -4.20 8.16 2.34
N THR A 67 -5.50 7.98 2.56
CA THR A 67 -6.16 8.27 3.84
C THR A 67 -5.66 7.32 4.93
N TYR A 68 -5.35 6.07 4.58
CA TYR A 68 -4.71 5.13 5.49
C TYR A 68 -3.35 5.63 5.97
N ALA A 69 -2.48 6.05 5.04
CA ALA A 69 -1.17 6.61 5.36
C ALA A 69 -1.29 7.86 6.25
N HIS A 70 -2.22 8.75 5.91
CA HIS A 70 -2.51 9.94 6.71
C HIS A 70 -2.97 9.58 8.12
N ALA A 71 -3.91 8.64 8.27
CA ALA A 71 -4.43 8.20 9.56
C ALA A 71 -3.33 7.60 10.45
N LEU A 72 -2.42 6.80 9.86
CA LEU A 72 -1.24 6.30 10.55
C LEU A 72 -0.35 7.44 11.04
N ASP A 73 0.05 8.34 10.14
CA ASP A 73 1.00 9.42 10.45
C ASP A 73 0.45 10.45 11.43
N ARG A 74 -0.87 10.63 11.48
CA ARG A 74 -1.55 11.51 12.43
C ARG A 74 -2.10 10.78 13.66
N ARG A 75 -1.86 9.47 13.78
CA ARG A 75 -2.35 8.61 14.89
C ARG A 75 -3.87 8.69 15.09
N MET A 76 -4.63 8.78 14.00
CA MET A 76 -6.08 8.93 14.02
C MET A 76 -6.76 7.55 14.08
N ALA A 77 -6.94 7.02 15.30
CA ALA A 77 -7.47 5.67 15.51
C ALA A 77 -8.84 5.43 14.87
N GLU A 78 -9.77 6.36 15.03
CA GLU A 78 -11.13 6.19 14.50
C GLU A 78 -11.18 6.30 12.97
N LEU A 79 -10.38 7.21 12.41
CA LEU A 79 -10.24 7.29 10.96
C LEU A 79 -9.63 6.00 10.41
N PHE A 80 -8.54 5.52 11.00
CA PHE A 80 -7.87 4.28 10.59
C PHE A 80 -8.83 3.09 10.61
N ALA A 81 -9.60 2.91 11.68
CA ALA A 81 -10.58 1.85 11.81
C ALA A 81 -11.69 1.96 10.74
N SER A 82 -12.16 3.17 10.44
CA SER A 82 -13.24 3.40 9.46
C SER A 82 -12.88 3.03 8.01
N LEU A 83 -11.61 2.79 7.71
CA LEU A 83 -11.15 2.42 6.36
C LEU A 83 -11.30 0.92 6.09
N PHE A 84 -11.55 0.11 7.12
CA PHE A 84 -11.73 -1.33 7.01
C PHE A 84 -13.22 -1.70 6.97
N ASP A 85 -13.54 -2.76 6.24
CA ASP A 85 -14.83 -3.42 6.33
C ASP A 85 -15.02 -4.03 7.74
N GLU A 86 -16.25 -4.40 8.14
CA GLU A 86 -16.52 -4.93 9.48
C GLU A 86 -15.67 -6.18 9.81
N GLY A 87 -15.41 -7.02 8.80
CA GLY A 87 -14.50 -8.17 8.89
C GLY A 87 -13.11 -7.92 8.29
N GLY A 88 -12.70 -6.66 8.19
CA GLY A 88 -11.47 -6.26 7.52
C GLY A 88 -10.20 -6.63 8.29
N GLU A 89 -9.20 -7.15 7.58
CA GLU A 89 -7.95 -7.63 8.18
C GLU A 89 -6.74 -6.81 7.74
N LEU A 90 -5.86 -6.46 8.67
CA LEU A 90 -4.49 -6.05 8.41
C LEU A 90 -3.56 -7.22 8.72
N VAL A 91 -2.85 -7.72 7.71
CA VAL A 91 -1.98 -8.88 7.84
C VAL A 91 -0.54 -8.49 7.61
N LEU A 92 0.30 -8.71 8.62
CA LEU A 92 1.74 -8.59 8.46
C LEU A 92 2.30 -9.94 8.02
N VAL A 93 2.74 -9.99 6.76
CA VAL A 93 3.45 -11.14 6.19
C VAL A 93 4.83 -11.23 6.82
N ARG A 94 5.23 -12.44 7.21
CA ARG A 94 6.56 -12.70 7.78
C ARG A 94 7.55 -13.02 6.67
N PRO A 95 8.85 -12.73 6.85
CA PRO A 95 9.88 -13.16 5.92
C PRO A 95 9.78 -14.66 5.63
N ALA A 96 9.99 -15.04 4.37
CA ALA A 96 10.10 -16.43 3.97
C ALA A 96 11.18 -17.13 4.80
N GLY A 97 10.93 -18.37 5.21
CA GLY A 97 11.87 -19.15 6.03
C GLY A 97 11.90 -18.79 7.52
N SER A 98 11.18 -17.76 7.98
CA SER A 98 11.13 -17.41 9.41
C SER A 98 10.42 -18.45 10.29
N GLY A 99 9.66 -19.38 9.70
CA GLY A 99 8.86 -20.38 10.43
C GLY A 99 7.69 -19.80 11.24
N ARG A 100 7.47 -18.48 11.18
CA ARG A 100 6.42 -17.78 11.92
C ARG A 100 5.19 -17.57 11.04
N ALA A 101 4.01 -17.84 11.59
CA ALA A 101 2.76 -17.52 10.93
C ALA A 101 2.60 -15.99 10.72
N PRO A 102 1.87 -15.55 9.69
CA PRO A 102 1.48 -14.15 9.55
C PRO A 102 0.76 -13.65 10.80
N LEU A 103 0.97 -12.38 11.15
CA LEU A 103 0.20 -11.74 12.21
C LEU A 103 -1.01 -11.07 11.58
N VAL A 104 -2.20 -11.48 12.02
CA VAL A 104 -3.47 -10.88 11.63
C VAL A 104 -3.90 -9.91 12.73
N LEU A 105 -4.31 -8.71 12.31
CA LEU A 105 -4.83 -7.64 13.14
C LEU A 105 -6.18 -7.23 12.55
N ASP A 106 -7.25 -7.58 13.26
CA ASP A 106 -8.63 -7.31 12.87
C ASP A 106 -9.42 -6.71 14.05
N GLY A 107 -10.55 -6.10 13.72
CA GLY A 107 -11.41 -5.42 14.67
C GLY A 107 -10.73 -4.25 15.39
N ARG A 108 -11.49 -3.59 16.27
CA ARG A 108 -11.05 -2.37 16.96
C ARG A 108 -9.74 -2.57 17.73
N ASP A 109 -9.59 -3.70 18.44
CA ASP A 109 -8.39 -3.97 19.25
C ASP A 109 -7.17 -4.28 18.38
N GLY A 110 -7.33 -5.06 17.30
CA GLY A 110 -6.25 -5.34 16.36
C GLY A 110 -5.76 -4.07 15.67
N TRP A 111 -6.69 -3.22 15.23
CA TRP A 111 -6.37 -1.94 14.59
C TRP A 111 -5.73 -0.93 15.55
N ALA A 112 -6.19 -0.87 16.81
CA ALA A 112 -5.52 -0.07 17.84
C ALA A 112 -4.09 -0.54 18.08
N ARG A 113 -3.86 -1.87 18.13
CA ARG A 113 -2.51 -2.44 18.23
C ARG A 113 -1.65 -2.11 17.02
N ALA A 114 -2.22 -2.06 15.82
CA ALA A 114 -1.49 -1.66 14.61
C ALA A 114 -0.95 -0.23 14.73
N LEU A 115 -1.75 0.69 15.25
CA LEU A 115 -1.32 2.08 15.49
C LEU A 115 -0.31 2.19 16.62
N ALA A 116 -0.48 1.42 17.70
CA ALA A 116 0.40 1.45 18.85
C ALA A 116 1.87 1.10 18.50
N VAL A 117 2.09 0.32 17.43
CA VAL A 117 3.44 0.04 16.89
C VAL A 117 4.23 1.32 16.59
N LEU A 118 3.53 2.41 16.26
CA LEU A 118 4.14 3.68 15.89
C LEU A 118 4.34 4.64 17.08
N GLU A 119 3.90 4.29 18.29
CA GLU A 119 4.08 5.10 19.51
C GLU A 119 5.53 5.45 19.82
N PRO A 120 6.53 4.55 19.63
CA PRO A 120 7.93 4.90 19.89
C PRO A 120 8.49 5.93 18.90
N CYS A 121 7.84 6.13 17.75
CA CYS A 121 8.31 7.05 16.72
C CYS A 121 7.89 8.48 17.04
N ARG A 122 8.85 9.41 16.99
CA ARG A 122 8.60 10.86 17.08
C ARG A 122 7.83 11.38 15.87
N VAL A 123 8.21 10.90 14.68
CA VAL A 123 7.60 11.26 13.41
C VAL A 123 7.54 10.04 12.53
N THR A 124 6.42 9.86 11.84
CA THR A 124 6.31 8.90 10.74
C THR A 124 5.87 9.61 9.47
N THR A 125 6.30 9.10 8.32
CA THR A 125 5.83 9.53 7.01
C THR A 125 5.69 8.31 6.12
N HIS A 126 4.45 7.97 5.78
CA HIS A 126 4.13 6.92 4.83
C HIS A 126 3.98 7.52 3.44
N PHE A 127 5.05 7.50 2.65
CA PHE A 127 5.02 7.99 1.27
C PHE A 127 4.44 6.91 0.35
N VAL A 128 3.19 7.08 -0.06
CA VAL A 128 2.46 6.16 -0.94
C VAL A 128 2.81 6.43 -2.40
N GLY A 129 3.42 5.44 -3.05
CA GLY A 129 3.86 5.48 -4.44
C GLY A 129 2.87 4.84 -5.41
N ASN A 130 3.35 3.89 -6.20
CA ASN A 130 2.56 3.15 -7.18
C ASN A 130 1.32 2.52 -6.55
N HIS A 131 0.19 2.59 -7.25
CA HIS A 131 -1.07 1.96 -6.87
C HIS A 131 -1.68 1.31 -8.11
N LEU A 132 -1.60 -0.02 -8.18
CA LEU A 132 -2.09 -0.84 -9.30
C LEU A 132 -3.42 -1.45 -8.87
N VAL A 133 -4.49 -1.21 -9.63
CA VAL A 133 -5.86 -1.65 -9.26
C VAL A 133 -6.52 -2.39 -10.40
N ARG A 134 -7.13 -3.53 -10.06
CA ARG A 134 -8.05 -4.28 -10.90
C ARG A 134 -9.45 -4.26 -10.27
N LEU A 135 -10.39 -3.62 -10.96
CA LEU A 135 -11.80 -3.55 -10.55
C LEU A 135 -12.56 -4.81 -10.97
N ALA A 136 -13.53 -5.21 -10.17
CA ALA A 136 -14.43 -6.33 -10.43
C ALA A 136 -15.81 -6.08 -9.77
N GLY A 137 -16.61 -5.21 -10.39
CA GLY A 137 -17.92 -4.81 -9.85
C GLY A 137 -17.78 -4.06 -8.52
N ASP A 138 -18.31 -4.63 -7.45
CA ASP A 138 -18.20 -4.08 -6.08
C ASP A 138 -17.02 -4.66 -5.28
N GLY A 139 -16.15 -5.43 -5.93
CA GLY A 139 -14.85 -5.85 -5.42
C GLY A 139 -13.70 -5.26 -6.23
N ALA A 140 -12.53 -5.17 -5.61
CA ALA A 140 -11.29 -4.86 -6.33
C ALA A 140 -10.10 -5.53 -5.65
N THR A 141 -9.02 -5.67 -6.40
CA THR A 141 -7.70 -6.07 -5.87
C THR A 141 -6.68 -5.02 -6.25
N GLY A 142 -5.68 -4.80 -5.40
CA GLY A 142 -4.59 -3.90 -5.77
C GLY A 142 -3.26 -4.20 -5.09
N GLU A 143 -2.22 -3.58 -5.64
CA GLU A 143 -0.88 -3.57 -5.07
C GLU A 143 -0.43 -2.12 -4.89
N THR A 144 0.01 -1.77 -3.68
CA THR A 144 0.44 -0.41 -3.33
C THR A 144 1.87 -0.43 -2.80
N TYR A 145 2.73 0.45 -3.31
CA TYR A 145 4.09 0.63 -2.79
C TYR A 145 4.13 1.79 -1.80
N CYS A 146 4.89 1.62 -0.73
CA CYS A 146 5.03 2.63 0.31
C CYS A 146 6.44 2.66 0.88
N LEU A 147 6.98 3.86 1.06
CA LEU A 147 8.18 4.08 1.86
C LEU A 147 7.77 4.67 3.21
N ALA A 148 7.83 3.86 4.27
CA ALA A 148 7.57 4.30 5.62
C ALA A 148 8.87 4.82 6.26
N HIS A 149 8.95 6.14 6.44
CA HIS A 149 10.01 6.82 7.16
C HIS A 149 9.61 6.97 8.62
N GLU A 150 10.47 6.57 9.53
CA GLU A 150 10.20 6.56 10.96
C GLU A 150 11.40 7.13 11.71
N ILE A 151 11.19 8.28 12.33
CA ILE A 151 12.16 8.90 13.22
C ILE A 151 11.85 8.46 14.64
N TYR A 152 12.83 7.90 15.33
CA TYR A 152 12.68 7.40 16.69
C TYR A 152 13.90 7.76 17.56
N PRO A 153 13.72 7.92 18.88
CA PRO A 153 14.82 8.28 19.77
C PRO A 153 15.83 7.14 19.91
N ALA A 154 17.10 7.48 20.09
CA ALA A 154 18.19 6.55 20.37
C ALA A 154 19.21 7.20 21.33
N ASP A 155 20.19 6.42 21.80
CA ASP A 155 21.30 6.97 22.57
C ASP A 155 22.16 7.89 21.68
N GLY A 156 22.07 9.21 21.90
CA GLY A 156 22.70 10.21 21.06
C GLY A 156 21.72 10.83 20.05
N PRO A 157 22.12 11.05 18.77
CA PRO A 157 21.20 11.56 17.77
C PRO A 157 20.06 10.58 17.50
N ASP A 158 18.87 11.11 17.20
CA ASP A 158 17.73 10.32 16.73
C ASP A 158 18.14 9.43 15.53
N ARG A 159 17.40 8.33 15.34
CA ARG A 159 17.59 7.43 14.19
C ARG A 159 16.41 7.55 13.23
N MET A 160 16.69 7.30 11.96
CA MET A 160 15.70 7.18 10.90
C MET A 160 15.73 5.76 10.37
N ARG A 161 14.59 5.09 10.44
CA ARG A 161 14.33 3.84 9.74
C ARG A 161 13.48 4.13 8.50
N VAL A 162 13.85 3.55 7.36
CA VAL A 162 13.05 3.53 6.15
C VAL A 162 12.69 2.09 5.84
N ARG A 163 11.41 1.80 5.68
CA ARG A 163 10.93 0.50 5.20
C ARG A 163 10.30 0.65 3.84
N SER A 164 10.76 -0.17 2.89
CA SER A 164 10.02 -0.40 1.65
C SER A 164 8.96 -1.46 1.89
N ILE A 165 7.73 -1.02 1.73
CA ILE A 165 6.54 -1.80 2.00
C ILE A 165 5.79 -2.00 0.69
N ARG A 166 5.37 -3.24 0.47
CA ARG A 166 4.41 -3.60 -0.54
C ARG A 166 3.15 -4.11 0.13
N TYR A 167 2.04 -3.44 -0.18
CA TYR A 167 0.71 -3.86 0.23
C TYR A 167 0.05 -4.65 -0.89
N ARG A 168 -0.57 -5.78 -0.54
CA ARG A 168 -1.52 -6.48 -1.41
C ARG A 168 -2.89 -6.40 -0.78
N ASP A 169 -3.78 -5.73 -1.48
CA ASP A 169 -5.06 -5.30 -0.94
C ASP A 169 -6.20 -6.00 -1.66
N THR A 170 -7.19 -6.45 -0.89
CA THR A 170 -8.54 -6.75 -1.40
C THR A 170 -9.50 -5.72 -0.85
N TYR A 171 -10.36 -5.22 -1.73
CA TYR A 171 -11.28 -4.15 -1.45
C TYR A 171 -12.70 -4.61 -1.68
N ARG A 172 -13.62 -4.04 -0.90
CA ARG A 172 -15.05 -4.22 -1.08
C ARG A 172 -15.73 -2.87 -0.99
N ARG A 173 -16.76 -2.65 -1.81
CA ARG A 173 -17.67 -1.54 -1.62
C ARG A 173 -18.75 -1.92 -0.62
N ALA A 174 -18.87 -1.14 0.44
CA ALA A 174 -19.96 -1.24 1.39
C ALA A 174 -20.55 0.15 1.62
N HIS A 175 -21.88 0.26 1.64
CA HIS A 175 -22.60 1.52 1.89
C HIS A 175 -22.11 2.70 1.01
N GLY A 176 -21.79 2.43 -0.25
CA GLY A 176 -21.32 3.43 -1.21
C GLY A 176 -19.85 3.86 -1.08
N SER A 177 -19.09 3.27 -0.15
CA SER A 177 -17.66 3.57 0.05
C SER A 177 -16.79 2.33 -0.19
N TRP A 178 -15.60 2.52 -0.73
CA TRP A 178 -14.58 1.48 -0.81
C TRP A 178 -13.88 1.33 0.54
N LEU A 179 -13.72 0.09 0.99
CA LEU A 179 -13.07 -0.27 2.25
C LEU A 179 -12.05 -1.39 2.02
N PHE A 180 -11.07 -1.50 2.92
CA PHE A 180 -10.17 -2.65 2.98
C PHE A 180 -10.94 -3.86 3.53
N ALA A 181 -11.10 -4.88 2.70
CA ALA A 181 -11.49 -6.21 3.18
C ALA A 181 -10.27 -6.95 3.71
N ARG A 182 -9.11 -6.77 3.08
CA ARG A 182 -7.83 -7.28 3.56
C ARG A 182 -6.69 -6.42 3.04
N ARG A 183 -5.71 -6.16 3.89
CA ARG A 183 -4.45 -5.49 3.54
C ARG A 183 -3.29 -6.33 4.03
N GLU A 184 -2.54 -6.92 3.11
CA GLU A 184 -1.33 -7.68 3.43
C GLU A 184 -0.09 -6.80 3.27
N LEU A 185 0.61 -6.56 4.38
CA LEU A 185 1.85 -5.80 4.44
C LEU A 185 3.03 -6.76 4.33
N THR A 186 3.86 -6.58 3.30
CA THR A 186 5.20 -7.19 3.18
C THR A 186 6.25 -6.09 3.26
N ILE A 187 7.29 -6.29 4.07
CA ILE A 187 8.46 -5.40 4.11
C ILE A 187 9.53 -6.03 3.20
N ASP A 188 9.78 -5.42 2.04
CA ASP A 188 10.75 -5.95 1.08
C ASP A 188 12.19 -5.65 1.53
N TRP A 189 12.44 -4.48 2.14
CA TRP A 189 13.71 -4.14 2.78
C TRP A 189 13.55 -3.07 3.86
N THR A 190 14.55 -3.00 4.74
CA THR A 190 14.66 -1.97 5.79
C THR A 190 16.06 -1.37 5.78
N GLU A 191 16.13 -0.05 5.80
CA GLU A 191 17.35 0.72 6.07
C GLU A 191 17.19 1.42 7.43
N ASP A 192 18.23 1.42 8.25
CA ASP A 192 18.21 2.09 9.55
C ASP A 192 19.51 2.86 9.79
N ARG A 193 19.43 4.18 9.91
CA ARG A 193 20.59 5.08 9.96
C ARG A 193 20.42 6.16 11.01
N VAL A 194 21.55 6.71 11.46
CA VAL A 194 21.56 7.90 12.31
C VAL A 194 20.96 9.07 11.54
N LEU A 195 19.98 9.77 12.14
CA LEU A 195 19.40 10.97 11.58
C LEU A 195 20.40 12.11 11.75
N ARG A 196 21.15 12.38 10.68
CA ARG A 196 22.00 13.56 10.63
C ARG A 196 21.11 14.75 10.31
N SER A 197 21.11 15.76 11.17
CA SER A 197 20.69 17.08 10.72
C SER A 197 21.61 17.47 9.55
N PRO A 198 21.11 18.11 8.47
CA PRO A 198 22.02 18.75 7.53
C PRO A 198 22.93 19.63 8.38
N SER A 199 24.24 19.46 8.25
CA SER A 199 25.22 20.34 8.86
C SER A 199 24.74 21.76 8.55
N GLY A 200 24.40 22.54 9.57
CA GLY A 200 24.11 23.96 9.35
C GLY A 200 25.31 24.62 8.67
N PRO A 201 25.11 25.71 7.92
CA PRO A 201 26.23 26.50 7.40
C PRO A 201 27.19 26.92 8.51
#